data_AF-A0A1A8I1P5-F1
#
_entry.id   AF-A0A1A8I1P5-F1
#
_cell.length_a   1.000
_cell.length_b   1.000
_cell.length_c   1.000
_cell.angle_alpha   90.00
_cell.angle_beta   90.00
_cell.angle_gamma   90.00
#
_symmetry.space_group_name_H-M   'P 1'
#
loop_
_entity.id
_entity.type
_entity.pdbx_description
1 polymer ?
#
loop_
_entity_poly.entity_id
_entity_poly.type
_entity_poly.pdbx_seq_one_letter_code
_entity_poly.pdbx_strand_id
1 'polypeptide(L)'
;TLMIKRELSKDPELRAQSWERFLPKFRHKNLSKRKEPKKKSVKKEYTPFPPPQPESKVDKELSTGEFFLRESVKRRKKMEEIKVKQGVALTKKQEERNKAFIPPKEKPLMKKAAKAPTEGKLDIKAIKDKVKKAKTKKLGAPPVNPSPPASSSTDKKKNQKTKSKS
;
A
#
# COMPACT_ATOMS: atom_id res chain seq x y z
N THR A 1 6.58 61.14 3.68
CA THR A 1 6.66 62.56 3.26
C THR A 1 6.01 63.52 4.23
N LEU A 2 4.98 63.12 4.99
CA LEU A 2 4.22 64.03 5.87
C LEU A 2 5.02 64.55 7.08
N MET A 3 5.89 63.73 7.68
CA MET A 3 6.79 64.16 8.76
C MET A 3 7.86 65.16 8.27
N ILE A 4 8.42 64.93 7.08
CA ILE A 4 9.41 65.84 6.46
C ILE A 4 8.76 67.20 6.15
N LYS A 5 7.54 67.22 5.61
CA LYS A 5 6.79 68.47 5.39
C LYS A 5 6.50 69.23 6.68
N ARG A 6 6.21 68.52 7.78
CA ARG A 6 5.95 69.14 9.09
C ARG A 6 7.20 69.83 9.65
N GLU A 7 8.37 69.20 9.57
CA GLU A 7 9.62 69.83 10.02
C GLU A 7 10.00 71.04 9.14
N LEU A 8 9.98 70.89 7.80
CA LEU A 8 10.26 72.00 6.88
C LEU A 8 9.29 73.18 7.03
N SER A 9 8.06 72.93 7.49
CA SER A 9 7.08 73.99 7.75
C SER A 9 7.36 74.78 9.02
N LYS A 10 8.10 74.21 9.99
CA LYS A 10 8.46 74.92 11.22
C LYS A 10 9.59 75.93 10.97
N ASP A 11 10.46 75.65 10.00
CA ASP A 11 11.60 76.52 9.65
C ASP A 11 11.13 77.80 8.94
N PRO A 12 11.41 79.00 9.51
CA PRO A 12 10.89 80.27 8.97
C PRO A 12 11.47 80.61 7.59
N GLU A 13 12.71 80.21 7.30
CA GLU A 13 13.38 80.46 6.02
C GLU A 13 12.91 79.52 4.90
N LEU A 14 12.70 78.25 5.22
CA LEU A 14 12.31 77.24 4.24
C LEU A 14 10.82 77.22 3.98
N ARG A 15 9.98 77.77 4.88
CA ARG A 15 8.52 77.86 4.69
C ARG A 15 8.12 78.64 3.43
N ALA A 16 8.90 79.65 3.06
CA ALA A 16 8.64 80.49 1.88
C ALA A 16 9.19 79.88 0.56
N GLN A 17 9.93 78.78 0.62
CA GLN A 17 10.67 78.21 -0.51
C GLN A 17 10.07 76.87 -0.98
N SER A 18 10.43 76.44 -2.19
CA SER A 18 10.00 75.14 -2.72
C SER A 18 10.64 73.96 -1.96
N TRP A 19 9.81 73.08 -1.41
CA TRP A 19 10.26 71.89 -0.68
C TRP A 19 10.60 70.69 -1.57
N GLU A 20 10.58 70.84 -2.90
CA GLU A 20 10.74 69.73 -3.85
C GLU A 20 12.09 69.00 -3.72
N ARG A 21 13.15 69.70 -3.29
CA ARG A 21 14.50 69.12 -3.11
C ARG A 21 14.61 68.20 -1.89
N PHE A 22 13.73 68.38 -0.90
CA PHE A 22 13.74 67.61 0.35
C PHE A 22 12.66 66.51 0.38
N LEU A 23 11.76 66.49 -0.61
CA LEU A 23 10.73 65.48 -0.73
C LEU A 23 11.17 64.34 -1.66
N PRO A 24 11.11 63.07 -1.22
CA PRO A 24 11.34 61.93 -2.09
C PRO A 24 10.42 61.95 -3.32
N LYS A 25 11.01 61.85 -4.52
CA LYS A 25 10.27 61.77 -5.79
C LYS A 25 9.78 60.33 -6.00
N PHE A 26 8.49 60.09 -5.73
CA PHE A 26 7.89 58.78 -5.95
C PHE A 26 7.52 58.61 -7.43
N ARG A 27 8.23 57.72 -8.14
CA ARG A 27 7.86 57.33 -9.51
C ARG A 27 6.70 56.35 -9.45
N HIS A 28 5.64 56.59 -10.21
CA HIS A 28 4.54 55.64 -10.32
C HIS A 28 5.03 54.30 -10.87
N LYS A 29 4.93 53.24 -10.06
CA LYS A 29 5.27 51.86 -10.41
C LYS A 29 4.13 51.14 -11.14
N ASN A 30 3.34 51.89 -11.91
CA ASN A 30 2.24 51.32 -12.69
C ASN A 30 2.85 50.68 -13.94
N LEU A 31 2.73 49.36 -14.06
CA LEU A 31 3.10 48.68 -15.30
C LEU A 31 2.11 49.11 -16.39
N SER A 32 2.60 49.59 -17.53
CA SER A 32 1.75 50.00 -18.66
C SER A 32 0.92 48.84 -19.22
N LYS A 33 1.36 47.60 -18.98
CA LYS A 33 0.68 46.37 -19.38
C LYS A 33 0.69 45.37 -18.24
N ARG A 34 -0.42 44.64 -18.10
CA ARG A 34 -0.55 43.52 -17.16
C ARG A 34 0.40 42.40 -17.55
N LYS A 35 1.16 41.87 -16.58
CA LYS A 35 1.97 40.65 -16.79
C LYS A 35 1.03 39.45 -17.00
N GLU A 36 1.24 38.72 -18.09
CA GLU A 36 0.44 37.54 -18.40
C GLU A 36 0.91 36.32 -17.59
N PRO A 37 -0.01 35.43 -17.16
CA PRO A 37 0.35 34.20 -16.48
C PRO A 37 1.06 33.23 -17.44
N LYS A 38 2.00 32.44 -16.92
CA LYS A 38 2.72 31.40 -17.69
C LYS A 38 1.80 30.32 -18.26
N LYS A 39 0.69 30.03 -17.59
CA LYS A 39 -0.34 29.10 -18.06
C LYS A 39 -1.54 29.92 -18.53
N LYS A 40 -1.68 30.08 -19.85
CA LYS A 40 -2.86 30.67 -20.46
C LYS A 40 -3.84 29.56 -20.80
N SER A 41 -5.07 29.68 -20.31
CA SER A 41 -6.17 28.82 -20.76
C SER A 41 -6.53 29.18 -22.20
N VAL A 42 -6.33 28.27 -23.14
CA VAL A 42 -6.81 28.42 -24.52
C VAL A 42 -8.34 28.27 -24.52
N LYS A 43 -9.04 29.06 -25.35
CA LYS A 43 -10.49 28.94 -25.53
C LYS A 43 -10.79 27.58 -26.16
N LYS A 44 -11.79 26.87 -25.63
CA LYS A 44 -12.24 25.60 -26.20
C LYS A 44 -12.85 25.85 -27.58
N GLU A 45 -12.62 24.95 -28.52
CA GLU A 45 -13.28 24.96 -29.83
C GLU A 45 -14.81 24.92 -29.63
N TYR A 46 -15.53 25.62 -30.50
CA TYR A 46 -16.99 25.70 -30.40
C TYR A 46 -17.60 24.34 -30.72
N THR A 47 -18.21 23.72 -29.71
CA THR A 47 -19.00 22.50 -29.87
C THR A 47 -20.48 22.88 -29.88
N PRO A 48 -21.21 22.67 -31.00
CA PRO A 48 -22.60 23.11 -31.12
C PRO A 48 -23.56 22.34 -30.20
N PHE A 49 -23.17 21.13 -29.80
CA PHE A 49 -23.93 20.32 -28.86
C PHE A 49 -23.45 20.52 -27.42
N PRO A 50 -24.37 20.56 -26.44
CA PRO A 50 -23.98 20.57 -25.04
C PRO A 50 -23.25 19.26 -24.70
N PRO A 51 -22.35 19.28 -23.70
CA PRO A 51 -21.79 18.04 -23.16
C PRO A 51 -22.92 17.17 -22.57
N PRO A 52 -22.76 15.84 -22.55
CA PRO A 52 -23.75 14.95 -21.95
C PRO A 52 -23.95 15.27 -20.46
N GLN A 53 -25.19 15.16 -19.99
CA GLN A 53 -25.49 15.34 -18.57
C GLN A 53 -24.78 14.23 -17.75
N PRO A 54 -24.16 14.56 -16.61
CA PRO A 54 -23.62 13.54 -15.74
C PRO A 54 -24.74 12.62 -15.23
N GLU A 55 -24.51 11.31 -15.30
CA GLU A 55 -25.45 10.30 -14.82
C GLU A 55 -25.79 10.51 -13.34
N SER A 56 -27.07 10.34 -13.00
CA SER A 56 -27.51 10.41 -11.61
C SER A 56 -26.96 9.22 -10.80
N LYS A 57 -27.00 9.32 -9.47
CA LYS A 57 -26.61 8.18 -8.60
C LYS A 57 -27.48 6.95 -8.87
N VAL A 58 -28.78 7.17 -9.11
CA VAL A 58 -29.73 6.09 -9.41
C VAL A 58 -29.38 5.43 -10.74
N ASP A 59 -29.09 6.21 -11.79
CA ASP A 59 -28.75 5.67 -13.11
C ASP A 59 -27.46 4.86 -13.07
N LYS A 60 -26.45 5.31 -12.31
CA LYS A 60 -25.21 4.54 -12.09
C LYS A 60 -25.49 3.21 -11.41
N GLU A 61 -26.29 3.21 -10.36
CA GLU A 61 -26.65 1.98 -9.63
C GLU A 61 -27.52 1.03 -10.47
N LEU A 62 -28.36 1.58 -11.36
CA LEU A 62 -29.15 0.79 -12.32
C LEU A 62 -28.26 0.19 -13.42
N SER A 63 -27.34 0.98 -13.97
CA SER A 63 -26.37 0.55 -14.98
C SER A 63 -25.43 -0.55 -14.46
N THR A 64 -24.96 -0.43 -13.20
CA THR A 64 -24.16 -1.49 -12.55
C THR A 64 -25.00 -2.67 -12.06
N GLY A 65 -26.33 -2.56 -12.05
CA GLY A 65 -27.25 -3.54 -11.48
C GLY A 65 -27.19 -3.64 -9.96
N GLU A 66 -26.46 -2.75 -9.27
CA GLU A 66 -26.36 -2.72 -7.82
C GLU A 66 -27.63 -2.20 -7.14
N PHE A 67 -28.46 -1.43 -7.85
CA PHE A 67 -29.68 -0.85 -7.31
C PHE A 67 -30.61 -1.93 -6.71
N PHE A 68 -30.72 -3.07 -7.38
CA PHE A 68 -31.58 -4.18 -6.96
C PHE A 68 -30.97 -5.05 -5.84
N LEU A 69 -29.68 -4.90 -5.53
CA LEU A 69 -29.04 -5.67 -4.46
C LEU A 69 -29.39 -5.09 -3.09
N ARG A 70 -29.81 -5.95 -2.16
CA ARG A 70 -30.01 -5.58 -0.75
C ARG A 70 -28.69 -5.14 -0.11
N GLU A 71 -28.76 -4.24 0.87
CA GLU A 71 -27.56 -3.72 1.56
C GLU A 71 -26.68 -4.82 2.17
N SER A 72 -27.28 -5.90 2.69
CA SER A 72 -26.52 -7.03 3.25
C SER A 72 -25.62 -7.70 2.21
N VAL A 73 -26.09 -7.82 0.96
CA VAL A 73 -25.32 -8.39 -0.15
C VAL A 73 -24.20 -7.43 -0.57
N LYS A 74 -24.49 -6.13 -0.63
CA LYS A 74 -23.47 -5.08 -0.89
C LYS A 74 -22.35 -5.12 0.17
N ARG A 75 -22.73 -5.24 1.45
CA ARG A 75 -21.78 -5.35 2.57
C ARG A 75 -20.93 -6.62 2.49
N ARG A 76 -21.53 -7.77 2.15
CA ARG A 76 -20.79 -9.03 1.96
C ARG A 76 -19.75 -8.92 0.84
N LYS A 77 -20.14 -8.38 -0.32
CA LYS A 77 -19.22 -8.14 -1.46
C LYS A 77 -18.05 -7.22 -1.06
N LYS A 78 -18.33 -6.12 -0.36
CA LYS A 78 -17.29 -5.21 0.14
C LYS A 78 -16.31 -5.90 1.10
N MET A 79 -16.81 -6.72 2.01
CA MET A 79 -15.95 -7.46 2.96
C MET A 79 -15.11 -8.52 2.24
N GLU A 80 -15.64 -9.15 1.20
CA GLU A 80 -14.91 -10.08 0.35
C GLU A 80 -13.79 -9.38 -0.43
N GLU A 81 -14.07 -8.23 -1.02
CA GLU A 81 -13.06 -7.39 -1.69
C GLU A 81 -11.93 -6.99 -0.74
N ILE A 82 -12.26 -6.58 0.50
CA ILE A 82 -11.26 -6.25 1.52
C ILE A 82 -10.39 -7.47 1.86
N LYS A 83 -10.99 -8.65 2.04
CA LYS A 83 -10.24 -9.89 2.30
C LYS A 83 -9.32 -10.27 1.16
N VAL A 84 -9.79 -10.15 -0.09
CA VAL A 84 -8.97 -10.39 -1.29
C VAL A 84 -7.80 -9.42 -1.33
N LYS A 85 -8.05 -8.12 -1.12
CA LYS A 85 -7.00 -7.10 -1.08
C LYS A 85 -5.96 -7.38 0.01
N GLN A 86 -6.40 -7.81 1.19
CA GLN A 86 -5.50 -8.22 2.27
C GLN A 86 -4.64 -9.45 1.89
N GLY A 87 -5.25 -10.47 1.25
CA GLY A 87 -4.53 -11.63 0.74
C GLY A 87 -3.48 -11.27 -0.31
N VAL A 88 -3.83 -10.38 -1.26
CA VAL A 88 -2.89 -9.85 -2.27
C VAL A 88 -1.74 -9.06 -1.62
N ALA A 89 -2.03 -8.24 -0.61
CA ALA A 89 -0.99 -7.51 0.10
C ALA A 89 -0.04 -8.44 0.88
N LEU A 90 -0.57 -9.47 1.52
CA LEU A 90 0.22 -10.48 2.25
C LEU A 90 1.13 -11.28 1.31
N THR A 91 0.60 -11.73 0.17
CA THR A 91 1.38 -12.46 -0.84
C THR A 91 2.49 -11.58 -1.41
N LYS A 92 2.17 -10.34 -1.82
CA LYS A 92 3.18 -9.37 -2.29
C LYS A 92 4.29 -9.12 -1.26
N LYS A 93 3.92 -8.92 0.01
CA LYS A 93 4.90 -8.72 1.10
C LYS A 93 5.77 -9.96 1.32
N GLN A 94 5.21 -11.16 1.17
CA GLN A 94 5.98 -12.39 1.28
C GLN A 94 6.95 -12.56 0.10
N GLU A 95 6.53 -12.22 -1.11
CA GLU A 95 7.43 -12.21 -2.28
C GLU A 95 8.59 -11.22 -2.11
N GLU A 96 8.33 -10.02 -1.60
CA GLU A 96 9.36 -9.01 -1.30
C GLU A 96 10.36 -9.53 -0.26
N ARG A 97 9.91 -10.18 0.82
CA ARG A 97 10.80 -10.82 1.80
C ARG A 97 11.62 -11.95 1.20
N ASN A 98 10.99 -12.83 0.41
CA ASN A 98 11.68 -13.95 -0.22
C ASN A 98 12.74 -13.45 -1.22
N LYS A 99 12.47 -12.36 -1.95
CA LYS A 99 13.45 -11.71 -2.84
C LYS A 99 14.67 -11.22 -2.07
N ALA A 100 14.49 -10.63 -0.88
CA ALA A 100 15.59 -10.20 -0.04
C ALA A 100 16.44 -11.37 0.52
N PHE A 101 15.85 -12.57 0.63
CA PHE A 101 16.55 -13.76 1.11
C PHE A 101 17.29 -14.54 0.00
N ILE A 102 17.05 -14.21 -1.27
CA ILE A 102 17.80 -14.78 -2.38
C ILE A 102 19.07 -13.95 -2.55
N PRO A 103 20.28 -14.53 -2.38
CA PRO A 103 21.52 -13.81 -2.63
C PRO A 103 21.51 -13.21 -4.05
N PRO A 104 21.93 -11.95 -4.22
CA PRO A 104 22.10 -11.37 -5.55
C PRO A 104 22.97 -12.29 -6.40
N LYS A 105 22.53 -12.61 -7.62
CA LYS A 105 23.37 -13.38 -8.55
C LYS A 105 24.60 -12.54 -8.91
N GLU A 106 25.74 -12.97 -8.40
CA GLU A 106 27.03 -12.40 -8.76
C GLU A 106 27.22 -12.49 -10.27
N LYS A 107 27.63 -11.39 -10.91
CA LYS A 107 28.04 -11.42 -12.31
C LYS A 107 29.23 -12.38 -12.41
N PRO A 108 29.24 -13.35 -13.35
CA PRO A 108 30.33 -14.29 -13.45
C PRO A 108 31.62 -13.53 -13.78
N LEU A 109 32.48 -13.35 -12.78
CA LEU A 109 33.89 -13.05 -13.00
C LEU A 109 34.45 -14.27 -13.70
N MET A 110 34.83 -14.11 -14.97
CA MET A 110 35.38 -15.14 -15.84
C MET A 110 36.37 -16.04 -15.08
N LYS A 111 35.98 -17.27 -14.74
CA LYS A 111 36.91 -18.33 -14.35
C LYS A 111 36.94 -19.37 -15.47
N LYS A 112 37.99 -19.30 -16.29
CA LYS A 112 38.44 -20.43 -17.09
C LYS A 112 39.14 -21.40 -16.15
N ALA A 113 38.50 -22.52 -15.82
CA ALA A 113 39.18 -23.71 -15.30
C ALA A 113 38.27 -24.93 -15.51
N ALA A 114 38.89 -26.03 -15.95
CA ALA A 114 38.28 -27.18 -16.58
C ALA A 114 37.26 -27.96 -15.72
N LYS A 115 36.19 -28.43 -16.37
CA LYS A 115 35.31 -29.49 -15.84
C LYS A 115 36.03 -30.83 -15.95
N ALA A 116 36.35 -31.45 -14.82
CA ALA A 116 36.52 -32.90 -14.75
C ALA A 116 35.13 -33.58 -14.77
N PRO A 117 34.97 -34.76 -15.40
CA PRO A 117 33.69 -35.46 -15.46
C PRO A 117 33.45 -36.16 -14.12
N THR A 118 32.45 -35.73 -13.37
CA THR A 118 31.94 -36.52 -12.25
C THR A 118 31.13 -37.69 -12.81
N GLU A 119 31.81 -38.79 -13.09
CA GLU A 119 31.21 -40.11 -13.16
C GLU A 119 30.58 -40.46 -11.81
N GLY A 120 29.41 -41.12 -11.85
CA GLY A 120 28.70 -41.55 -10.65
C GLY A 120 27.45 -40.72 -10.34
N LYS A 121 26.52 -40.63 -11.30
CA LYS A 121 25.11 -40.44 -10.97
C LYS A 121 24.71 -41.62 -10.07
N LEU A 122 24.77 -41.44 -8.76
CA LEU A 122 24.20 -42.38 -7.80
C LEU A 122 22.73 -42.56 -8.16
N ASP A 123 22.35 -43.78 -8.52
CA ASP A 123 21.03 -44.07 -9.04
C ASP A 123 20.01 -44.11 -7.89
N ILE A 124 19.47 -42.93 -7.57
CA ILE A 124 18.54 -42.70 -6.46
C ILE A 124 17.31 -43.62 -6.57
N LYS A 125 16.92 -44.00 -7.79
CA LYS A 125 15.81 -44.94 -8.02
C LYS A 125 16.14 -46.35 -7.53
N ALA A 126 17.31 -46.88 -7.88
CA ALA A 126 17.76 -48.20 -7.45
C ALA A 126 17.89 -48.32 -5.91
N ILE A 127 18.34 -47.25 -5.24
CA ILE A 127 18.43 -47.19 -3.78
C ILE A 127 17.03 -47.21 -3.15
N LYS A 128 16.08 -46.44 -3.71
CA LYS A 128 14.70 -46.36 -3.22
C LYS A 128 13.97 -47.71 -3.31
N ASP A 129 14.22 -48.46 -4.37
CA ASP A 129 13.61 -49.77 -4.59
C ASP A 129 14.22 -50.85 -3.68
N LYS A 130 15.53 -50.79 -3.41
CA LYS A 130 16.18 -51.67 -2.40
C LYS A 130 15.63 -51.44 -0.99
N VAL A 131 15.42 -50.20 -0.58
CA VAL A 131 14.87 -49.87 0.76
C VAL A 131 13.42 -50.34 0.90
N LYS A 132 12.59 -50.20 -0.14
CA LYS A 132 11.22 -50.73 -0.13
C LYS A 132 11.19 -52.26 -0.02
N LYS A 133 12.06 -52.94 -0.78
CA LYS A 133 12.15 -54.41 -0.78
C LYS A 133 12.71 -54.98 0.53
N ALA A 134 13.57 -54.23 1.22
CA ALA A 134 14.07 -54.56 2.54
C ALA A 134 12.99 -54.41 3.63
N LYS A 135 12.09 -53.41 3.53
CA LYS A 135 10.98 -53.23 4.48
C LYS A 135 9.92 -54.33 4.41
N THR A 136 9.72 -54.94 3.24
CA THR A 136 8.74 -56.03 3.05
C THR A 136 9.28 -57.40 3.43
N LYS A 137 10.61 -57.58 3.51
CA LYS A 137 11.21 -58.80 4.06
C LYS A 137 11.20 -58.71 5.58
N LYS A 138 10.21 -59.36 6.20
CA LYS A 138 10.17 -59.62 7.64
C LYS A 138 11.28 -60.62 7.99
N LEU A 139 12.52 -60.15 8.15
CA LEU A 139 13.52 -60.90 8.90
C LEU A 139 13.21 -60.68 10.38
N GLY A 140 12.96 -61.78 11.09
CA GLY A 140 12.36 -61.83 12.42
C GLY A 140 13.03 -60.88 13.41
N ALA A 141 12.21 -59.99 13.97
CA ALA A 141 12.51 -59.28 15.21
C ALA A 141 11.46 -59.70 16.24
N PRO A 142 11.86 -60.04 17.48
CA PRO A 142 10.95 -60.53 18.52
C PRO A 142 9.98 -59.42 18.98
N PRO A 143 8.82 -59.78 19.58
CA PRO A 143 7.77 -58.83 19.90
C PRO A 143 8.20 -57.85 20.99
N VAL A 144 7.91 -56.56 20.78
CA VAL A 144 7.99 -55.54 21.83
C VAL A 144 6.74 -55.64 22.70
N ASN A 145 6.94 -55.95 23.99
CA ASN A 145 5.90 -55.99 25.02
C ASN A 145 5.19 -54.63 25.17
N PRO A 146 3.86 -54.59 25.39
CA PRO A 146 3.15 -53.34 25.68
C PRO A 146 3.41 -52.87 27.12
N SER A 147 3.71 -51.57 27.26
CA SER A 147 3.90 -50.85 28.52
C SER A 147 2.58 -50.74 29.32
N PRO A 148 2.61 -50.85 30.66
CA PRO A 148 1.40 -50.89 31.50
C PRO A 148 0.69 -49.52 31.64
N PRO A 149 -0.63 -49.53 31.97
CA PRO A 149 -1.43 -48.32 32.12
C PRO A 149 -1.20 -47.67 33.49
N ALA A 150 -0.97 -46.35 33.50
CA ALA A 150 -0.94 -45.55 34.71
C ALA A 150 -2.37 -45.31 35.23
N SER A 151 -2.69 -45.94 36.35
CA SER A 151 -3.85 -45.68 37.19
C SER A 151 -3.58 -44.55 38.18
N SER A 152 -4.47 -43.56 38.26
CA SER A 152 -4.73 -42.86 39.53
C SER A 152 -6.17 -42.34 39.56
N SER A 153 -7.00 -43.07 40.29
CA SER A 153 -8.31 -42.72 40.80
C SER A 153 -8.23 -41.60 41.84
N THR A 154 -9.15 -40.63 41.82
CA THR A 154 -9.87 -40.17 43.03
C THR A 154 -11.24 -39.58 42.67
N ASP A 155 -12.26 -40.14 43.32
CA ASP A 155 -13.65 -39.72 43.36
C ASP A 155 -13.88 -38.31 43.95
N LYS A 156 -14.88 -37.57 43.43
CA LYS A 156 -16.05 -37.10 44.21
C LYS A 156 -17.08 -36.27 43.42
N LYS A 157 -18.30 -36.80 43.39
CA LYS A 157 -19.58 -36.16 43.80
C LYS A 157 -20.27 -35.14 42.86
N LYS A 158 -21.23 -35.68 42.09
CA LYS A 158 -22.64 -35.25 41.89
C LYS A 158 -23.06 -33.92 42.53
N ASN A 159 -23.54 -32.96 41.72
CA ASN A 159 -24.90 -32.40 41.90
C ASN A 159 -25.46 -31.72 40.64
N GLN A 160 -26.68 -32.09 40.28
CA GLN A 160 -27.54 -31.36 39.36
C GLN A 160 -28.11 -30.12 40.06
N LYS A 161 -28.23 -29.00 39.35
CA LYS A 161 -29.29 -28.03 39.64
C LYS A 161 -29.70 -27.25 38.40
N THR A 162 -30.92 -27.52 37.99
CA THR A 162 -31.79 -26.71 37.13
C THR A 162 -31.80 -25.25 37.58
N LYS A 163 -31.80 -24.31 36.64
CA LYS A 163 -32.29 -22.95 36.90
C LYS A 163 -33.00 -22.39 35.68
N SER A 164 -34.32 -22.42 35.77
CA SER A 164 -35.25 -21.51 35.12
C SER A 164 -34.96 -20.06 35.53
N LYS A 165 -35.13 -19.14 34.58
CA LYS A 165 -35.27 -17.69 34.77
C LYS A 165 -36.10 -17.24 33.56
N SER A 166 -37.40 -16.98 33.77
CA SER A 166 -37.99 -15.68 34.13
C SER A 166 -37.70 -14.60 33.11
#